data_AF-A0A9P1KCE7-F1
#
_entry.id   AF-A0A9P1KCE7-F1
#
_cell.length_a   1.000
_cell.length_b   1.000
_cell.length_c   1.000
_cell.angle_alpha   90.00
_cell.angle_beta   90.00
_cell.angle_gamma   90.00
#
_symmetry.space_group_name_H-M   'P 1'
#
loop_
_entity.id
_entity.type
_entity.pdbx_description
1 polymer ?
#
loop_
_entity_poly.entity_id
_entity_poly.type
_entity_poly.pdbx_seq_one_letter_code
_entity_poly.pdbx_strand_id
1 'polypeptide(L)'
;MKQGLAAVFRTYPFTIILKKTVENPGNEPLRVKLDPGASVTGIALVSQKTGAVIWGAELAHRGDRIRAKLAARRLVRRHRRCRKTRYRQARFNNRKRPDGWLAPSLKHRVETTLTWVNRLISSCPITDISMELVRFDTQKLLNPEISGVEYQQGVLFGYELREYLLTKWQHQCAYCGAKNIPLEIEHIQPKSKGGSDRVSNLAIACHKCHQKKGSQSAREFLDTKPEILKLLLVQAKAPLKNAAAVNSTRWALFNGLKLTGLPIEIGTGGLTKYNRTVQGLPKTHWLDAACVGKSTPTRLKIKTHQPLLITCFGRGGRQKAAPNKRLPIRHNPLKPIKGWLTGDIAKHKT
;
A
#
# COMPACT_ATOMS: atom_id res chain seq x y z
N MET A 1 -7.91 -22.76 27.66
CA MET A 1 -8.04 -21.65 28.64
C MET A 1 -9.09 -21.94 29.70
N LYS A 2 -10.35 -22.22 29.35
CA LYS A 2 -11.41 -22.55 30.34
C LYS A 2 -11.07 -23.77 31.22
N GLN A 3 -10.41 -24.77 30.65
CA GLN A 3 -9.94 -25.98 31.37
C GLN A 3 -8.56 -25.79 32.05
N GLY A 4 -8.01 -24.59 32.13
CA GLY A 4 -6.72 -24.34 32.80
C GLY A 4 -5.45 -24.82 32.07
N LEU A 5 -5.58 -25.56 30.95
CA LEU A 5 -4.47 -26.18 30.17
C LEU A 5 -3.59 -25.21 29.36
N ALA A 6 -3.97 -23.94 29.25
CA ALA A 6 -3.24 -22.93 28.50
C ALA A 6 -3.42 -21.55 29.13
N ALA A 7 -2.42 -20.69 28.99
CA ALA A 7 -2.43 -19.31 29.47
C ALA A 7 -2.20 -18.33 28.31
N VAL A 8 -2.67 -17.09 28.46
CA VAL A 8 -2.35 -16.01 27.52
C VAL A 8 -0.89 -15.61 27.74
N PHE A 9 -0.06 -15.76 26.71
CA PHE A 9 1.33 -15.29 26.71
C PHE A 9 1.41 -13.84 26.25
N ARG A 10 0.66 -13.49 25.19
CA ARG A 10 0.63 -12.15 24.61
C ARG A 10 -0.71 -11.86 23.97
N THR A 11 -1.12 -10.59 23.98
CA THR A 11 -2.39 -10.16 23.35
C THR A 11 -2.21 -9.77 21.87
N TYR A 12 -1.03 -9.27 21.47
CA TYR A 12 -0.77 -8.80 20.09
C TYR A 12 0.65 -9.15 19.58
N PRO A 13 0.77 -10.06 18.59
CA PRO A 13 -0.29 -10.98 18.13
C PRO A 13 -0.82 -11.81 19.31
N PHE A 14 -2.07 -12.25 19.24
CA PHE A 14 -2.65 -13.07 20.30
C PHE A 14 -1.93 -14.42 20.30
N THR A 15 -1.22 -14.71 21.38
CA THR A 15 -0.38 -15.89 21.54
C THR A 15 -0.72 -16.53 22.88
N ILE A 16 -0.99 -17.83 22.83
CA ILE A 16 -1.19 -18.64 24.03
C ILE A 16 0.05 -19.51 24.26
N ILE A 17 0.30 -19.83 25.51
CA ILE A 17 1.28 -20.84 25.92
C ILE A 17 0.53 -22.02 26.51
N LEU A 18 0.86 -23.23 26.08
CA LEU A 18 0.30 -24.46 26.63
C LEU A 18 1.04 -24.80 27.93
N LYS A 19 0.33 -25.24 28.96
CA LYS A 19 0.93 -25.65 30.24
C LYS A 19 1.46 -27.09 30.24
N LYS A 20 1.45 -27.74 29.07
CA LYS A 20 1.95 -29.08 28.88
C LYS A 20 3.05 -29.06 27.82
N THR A 21 4.02 -29.95 27.97
CA THR A 21 4.98 -30.24 26.92
C THR A 21 4.25 -30.87 25.73
N VAL A 22 4.62 -30.46 24.52
CA VAL A 22 4.13 -31.08 23.29
C VAL A 22 5.34 -31.73 22.63
N GLU A 23 5.32 -33.06 22.57
CA GLU A 23 6.44 -33.86 22.05
C GLU A 23 6.74 -33.57 20.56
N ASN A 24 5.71 -33.20 19.79
CA ASN A 24 5.82 -32.79 18.39
C ASN A 24 4.99 -31.53 18.14
N PRO A 25 5.51 -30.32 18.41
CA PRO A 25 4.73 -29.09 18.39
C PRO A 25 4.24 -28.63 17.00
N GLY A 26 4.47 -29.42 15.95
CA GLY A 26 4.07 -29.07 14.58
C GLY A 26 4.87 -27.88 14.05
N ASN A 27 6.15 -28.11 13.72
CA ASN A 27 6.98 -27.12 13.03
C ASN A 27 6.65 -27.05 11.53
N GLU A 28 5.36 -26.96 11.20
CA GLU A 28 4.95 -26.85 9.80
C GLU A 28 5.49 -25.56 9.19
N PRO A 29 6.22 -25.62 8.08
CA PRO A 29 6.83 -24.43 7.50
C PRO A 29 5.74 -23.47 7.01
N LEU A 30 5.83 -22.23 7.50
CA LEU A 30 4.91 -21.16 7.13
C LEU A 30 5.59 -20.16 6.20
N ARG A 31 4.79 -19.63 5.28
CA ARG A 31 5.17 -18.54 4.39
C ARG A 31 4.40 -17.29 4.76
N VAL A 32 5.11 -16.19 5.03
CA VAL A 32 4.50 -14.86 5.17
C VAL A 32 4.30 -14.30 3.77
N LYS A 33 3.07 -13.98 3.41
CA LYS A 33 2.77 -13.29 2.16
C LYS A 33 2.33 -11.86 2.43
N LEU A 34 2.88 -10.92 1.66
CA LEU A 34 2.71 -9.48 1.82
C LEU A 34 2.15 -8.88 0.53
N ASP A 35 1.06 -8.13 0.66
CA ASP A 35 0.55 -7.25 -0.39
C ASP A 35 0.67 -5.79 0.08
N PRO A 36 1.79 -5.10 -0.22
CA PRO A 36 2.00 -3.72 0.19
C PRO A 36 1.10 -2.77 -0.63
N GLY A 37 0.05 -2.25 -0.01
CA GLY A 37 -0.79 -1.20 -0.59
C GLY A 37 -0.43 0.21 -0.11
N ALA A 38 -1.08 1.21 -0.71
CA ALA A 38 -0.82 2.61 -0.38
C ALA A 38 -1.36 3.01 0.99
N SER A 39 -2.55 2.54 1.35
CA SER A 39 -3.21 2.86 2.62
C SER A 39 -3.22 1.69 3.59
N VAL A 40 -3.21 0.46 3.07
CA VAL A 40 -3.25 -0.77 3.83
C VAL A 40 -2.23 -1.74 3.25
N THR A 41 -1.48 -2.44 4.08
CA THR A 41 -0.71 -3.64 3.68
C THR A 41 -1.47 -4.88 4.11
N GLY A 42 -1.79 -5.76 3.16
CA GLY A 42 -2.28 -7.10 3.45
C GLY A 42 -1.16 -8.02 3.91
N ILE A 43 -1.43 -8.85 4.90
CA ILE A 43 -0.49 -9.86 5.41
C ILE A 43 -1.25 -11.18 5.56
N ALA A 44 -0.66 -12.28 5.11
CA ALA A 44 -1.20 -13.62 5.30
C ALA A 44 -0.11 -14.60 5.75
N LEU A 45 -0.47 -15.57 6.59
CA LEU A 45 0.34 -16.75 6.87
C LEU A 45 -0.27 -17.95 6.16
N VAL A 46 0.53 -18.57 5.29
CA VAL A 46 0.13 -19.74 4.50
C VAL A 46 1.01 -20.92 4.86
N SER A 47 0.41 -22.06 5.20
CA SER A 47 1.12 -23.33 5.39
C SER A 47 1.65 -23.81 4.03
N GLN A 48 2.96 -24.02 3.94
CA GLN A 48 3.58 -24.47 2.69
C GLN A 48 3.23 -25.93 2.37
N LYS A 49 2.94 -26.74 3.39
CA LYS A 49 2.55 -28.15 3.23
C LYS A 49 1.13 -28.32 2.73
N THR A 50 0.20 -27.53 3.27
CA THR A 50 -1.25 -27.77 3.06
C THR A 50 -1.93 -26.72 2.18
N GLY A 51 -1.28 -25.59 1.90
CA GLY A 51 -1.89 -24.44 1.25
C GLY A 51 -2.94 -23.73 2.11
N ALA A 52 -2.97 -23.99 3.42
CA ALA A 52 -3.94 -23.40 4.33
C ALA A 52 -3.56 -21.97 4.72
N VAL A 53 -4.50 -21.03 4.57
CA VAL A 53 -4.37 -19.67 5.09
C VAL A 53 -4.83 -19.69 6.55
N ILE A 54 -3.87 -19.75 7.47
CA ILE A 54 -4.12 -19.93 8.91
C ILE A 54 -4.28 -18.61 9.66
N TRP A 55 -3.78 -17.52 9.09
CA TRP A 55 -3.86 -16.18 9.68
C TRP A 55 -3.82 -15.11 8.59
N GLY A 56 -4.53 -14.01 8.82
CA GLY A 56 -4.56 -12.86 7.93
C GLY A 56 -4.62 -11.56 8.74
N ALA A 57 -4.11 -10.48 8.18
CA ALA A 57 -4.19 -9.15 8.77
C ALA A 57 -4.18 -8.03 7.73
N GLU A 58 -4.73 -6.89 8.15
CA GLU A 58 -4.75 -5.66 7.38
C GLU A 58 -4.09 -4.54 8.18
N LEU A 59 -2.91 -4.13 7.74
CA LEU A 59 -2.11 -3.08 8.37
C LEU A 59 -2.44 -1.72 7.78
N ALA A 60 -3.29 -0.96 8.47
CA ALA A 60 -3.65 0.39 8.09
C ALA A 60 -2.52 1.40 8.40
N HIS A 61 -1.98 1.99 7.33
CA HIS A 61 -0.92 3.00 7.38
C HIS A 61 -1.46 4.36 7.79
N ARG A 62 -0.66 5.13 8.54
CA ARG A 62 -0.98 6.54 8.88
C ARG A 62 -0.11 7.56 8.13
N GLY A 63 0.32 7.20 6.92
CA GLY A 63 1.16 8.03 6.07
C GLY A 63 0.57 9.43 5.82
N ASP A 64 -0.74 9.52 5.56
CA ASP A 64 -1.43 10.78 5.31
C ASP A 64 -1.49 11.66 6.56
N ARG A 65 -1.74 11.06 7.73
CA ARG A 65 -1.70 11.78 9.02
C ARG A 65 -0.30 12.33 9.30
N ILE A 66 0.75 11.58 8.95
CA ILE A 66 2.15 12.04 9.09
C ILE A 66 2.40 13.21 8.14
N ARG A 67 2.00 13.09 6.88
CA ARG A 67 2.13 14.15 5.87
C ARG A 67 1.41 15.43 6.29
N ALA A 68 0.16 15.32 6.75
CA ALA A 68 -0.62 16.46 7.24
C ALA A 68 0.08 17.17 8.41
N LYS A 69 0.60 16.41 9.39
CA LYS A 69 1.39 16.97 10.51
C LYS A 69 2.68 17.66 10.03
N LEU A 70 3.36 17.12 9.04
CA LEU A 70 4.55 17.73 8.45
C LEU A 70 4.22 19.02 7.67
N ALA A 71 3.09 19.05 6.95
CA ALA A 71 2.60 20.23 6.25
C ALA A 71 2.22 21.35 7.23
N ALA A 72 1.46 21.03 8.29
CA ALA A 72 1.12 21.99 9.34
C ALA A 72 2.37 22.57 10.00
N ARG A 73 3.35 21.72 10.35
CA ARG A 73 4.65 22.16 10.91
C ARG A 73 5.41 23.07 9.95
N ARG A 74 5.38 22.79 8.64
CA ARG A 74 6.01 23.61 7.61
C ARG A 74 5.37 25.00 7.55
N LEU A 75 4.04 25.08 7.58
CA LEU A 75 3.29 26.34 7.57
C LEU A 75 3.63 27.20 8.80
N VAL A 76 3.57 26.63 10.01
CA VAL A 76 3.94 27.35 11.25
C VAL A 76 5.36 27.90 11.17
N ARG A 77 6.32 27.11 10.68
CA ARG A 77 7.71 27.56 10.49
C ARG A 77 7.85 28.65 9.42
N ARG A 78 7.01 28.64 8.38
CA ARG A 78 6.97 29.69 7.36
C ARG A 78 6.45 30.98 7.95
N HIS A 79 5.28 30.96 8.61
CA HIS A 79 4.70 32.14 9.27
C HIS A 79 5.63 32.75 10.33
N ARG A 80 6.29 31.91 11.15
CA ARG A 80 7.27 32.42 12.12
C ARG A 80 8.42 33.15 11.43
N ARG A 81 8.94 32.61 10.32
CA ARG A 81 10.02 33.25 9.56
C ARG A 81 9.58 34.57 8.94
N CYS A 82 8.40 34.61 8.31
CA CYS A 82 7.85 35.84 7.76
C CYS A 82 7.72 36.94 8.83
N ARG A 83 7.29 36.60 10.06
CA ARG A 83 7.11 37.57 11.15
C ARG A 83 8.38 37.95 11.90
N LYS A 84 9.37 37.04 12.02
CA LYS A 84 10.50 37.19 12.96
C LYS A 84 11.88 37.16 12.31
N THR A 85 12.00 36.83 11.02
CA THR A 85 13.30 36.67 10.35
C THR A 85 13.27 37.23 8.93
N ARG A 86 12.87 38.51 8.78
CA ARG A 86 12.67 39.20 7.49
C ARG A 86 13.92 39.16 6.59
N TYR A 87 15.11 39.31 7.18
CA TYR A 87 16.39 39.37 6.46
C TYR A 87 17.16 38.04 6.41
N ARG A 88 16.69 36.98 7.07
CA ARG A 88 17.43 35.71 7.13
C ARG A 88 17.21 34.88 5.86
N GLN A 89 18.24 34.75 5.04
CA GLN A 89 18.20 33.93 3.84
C GLN A 89 17.82 32.45 4.11
N ALA A 90 17.09 31.86 3.18
CA ALA A 90 16.63 30.48 3.28
C ALA A 90 17.76 29.50 2.90
N ARG A 91 18.24 28.73 3.88
CA ARG A 91 19.26 27.69 3.69
C ARG A 91 18.62 26.37 3.23
N PHE A 92 18.27 26.26 1.95
CA PHE A 92 17.72 25.02 1.37
C PHE A 92 18.81 23.95 1.20
N ASN A 93 20.01 24.36 0.79
CA ASN A 93 21.14 23.48 0.50
C ASN A 93 21.74 22.81 1.75
N ASN A 94 21.49 23.35 2.95
CA ASN A 94 21.94 22.75 4.21
C ASN A 94 21.09 21.52 4.63
N ARG A 95 20.16 21.07 3.80
CA ARG A 95 19.32 19.89 4.08
C ARG A 95 19.73 18.73 3.19
N LYS A 96 20.99 18.27 3.35
CA LYS A 96 21.46 17.06 2.68
C LYS A 96 20.61 15.88 3.14
N ARG A 97 20.12 15.10 2.18
CA ARG A 97 19.46 13.81 2.43
C ARG A 97 20.44 12.73 2.03
N PRO A 98 20.69 11.73 2.88
CA PRO A 98 21.54 10.60 2.49
C PRO A 98 20.88 9.79 1.40
N ASP A 99 21.67 9.00 0.68
CA ASP A 99 21.14 8.04 -0.28
C ASP A 99 20.25 7.01 0.42
N GLY A 100 19.18 6.60 -0.27
CA GLY A 100 18.13 5.77 0.32
C GLY A 100 17.22 6.49 1.32
N TRP A 101 17.33 7.81 1.49
CA TRP A 101 16.44 8.55 2.38
C TRP A 101 14.98 8.46 1.93
N LEU A 102 14.14 7.96 2.83
CA LEU A 102 12.69 7.98 2.68
C LEU A 102 12.04 9.08 3.49
N ALA A 103 11.04 9.74 2.91
CA ALA A 103 10.20 10.67 3.64
C ALA A 103 9.52 9.97 4.83
N PRO A 104 9.30 10.63 5.99
CA PRO A 104 8.78 9.96 7.18
C PRO A 104 7.45 9.22 6.99
N SER A 105 6.59 9.70 6.09
CA SER A 105 5.33 9.03 5.74
C SER A 105 5.52 7.72 4.97
N LEU A 106 6.58 7.63 4.15
CA LEU A 106 6.96 6.45 3.38
C LEU A 106 7.75 5.46 4.25
N LYS A 107 8.75 5.97 4.98
CA LYS A 107 9.55 5.20 5.94
C LYS A 107 8.67 4.46 6.96
N HIS A 108 7.63 5.13 7.46
CA HIS A 108 6.64 4.51 8.34
C HIS A 108 6.00 3.24 7.78
N ARG A 109 5.68 3.20 6.48
CA ARG A 109 5.05 2.03 5.84
C ARG A 109 5.99 0.83 5.83
N VAL A 110 7.25 1.08 5.51
CA VAL A 110 8.33 0.07 5.52
C VAL A 110 8.53 -0.45 6.93
N GLU A 111 8.82 0.43 7.89
CA GLU A 111 9.15 0.05 9.27
C GLU A 111 8.03 -0.71 9.97
N THR A 112 6.77 -0.31 9.75
CA THR A 112 5.63 -0.98 10.39
C THR A 112 5.39 -2.36 9.79
N THR A 113 5.54 -2.51 8.48
CA THR A 113 5.46 -3.83 7.83
C THR A 113 6.56 -4.75 8.36
N LEU A 114 7.82 -4.28 8.39
CA LEU A 114 8.95 -5.04 8.95
C LEU A 114 8.75 -5.40 10.43
N THR A 115 8.19 -4.48 11.22
CA THR A 115 7.86 -4.75 12.63
C THR A 115 6.91 -5.93 12.76
N TRP A 116 5.89 -6.02 11.89
CA TRP A 116 4.95 -7.14 11.90
C TRP A 116 5.57 -8.43 11.41
N VAL A 117 6.35 -8.39 10.34
CA VAL A 117 7.09 -9.57 9.85
C VAL A 117 7.99 -10.12 10.96
N ASN A 118 8.79 -9.29 11.62
CA ASN A 118 9.66 -9.72 12.72
C ASN A 118 8.89 -10.29 13.91
N ARG A 119 7.72 -9.72 14.24
CA ARG A 119 6.84 -10.27 15.28
C ARG A 119 6.34 -11.66 14.89
N LEU A 120 5.92 -11.86 13.65
CA LEU A 120 5.46 -13.15 13.17
C LEU A 120 6.61 -14.17 13.18
N ILE A 121 7.80 -13.80 12.68
CA ILE A 121 9.00 -14.67 12.70
C ILE A 121 9.33 -15.11 14.13
N SER A 122 9.20 -14.22 15.11
CA SER A 122 9.45 -14.56 16.52
C SER A 122 8.41 -15.51 17.15
N SER A 123 7.25 -15.70 16.52
CA SER A 123 6.11 -16.44 17.09
C SER A 123 5.69 -17.66 16.26
N CYS A 124 6.23 -17.82 15.05
CA CYS A 124 5.78 -18.81 14.08
C CYS A 124 6.97 -19.36 13.28
N PRO A 125 6.96 -20.65 12.89
CA PRO A 125 8.02 -21.29 12.10
C PRO A 125 7.98 -20.82 10.63
N ILE A 126 8.33 -19.55 10.41
CA ILE A 126 8.34 -18.95 9.08
C ILE A 126 9.66 -19.26 8.39
N THR A 127 9.56 -19.87 7.21
CA THR A 127 10.72 -20.25 6.40
C THR A 127 10.85 -19.40 5.14
N ASP A 128 9.75 -18.78 4.67
CA ASP A 128 9.72 -18.07 3.40
C ASP A 128 8.88 -16.81 3.46
N ILE A 129 9.23 -15.84 2.61
CA ILE A 129 8.48 -14.60 2.44
C ILE A 129 8.08 -14.49 0.96
N SER A 130 6.82 -14.12 0.69
CA SER A 130 6.41 -13.62 -0.63
C SER A 130 5.97 -12.18 -0.50
N MET A 131 6.44 -11.30 -1.37
CA MET A 131 5.96 -9.93 -1.42
C MET A 131 5.54 -9.53 -2.82
N GLU A 132 4.42 -8.83 -2.93
CA GLU A 132 4.10 -8.14 -4.16
C GLU A 132 5.07 -6.97 -4.32
N LEU A 133 5.84 -6.98 -5.41
CA LEU A 133 6.66 -5.83 -5.77
C LEU A 133 5.84 -4.98 -6.73
N VAL A 134 5.28 -3.89 -6.20
CA VAL A 134 4.37 -3.04 -6.97
C VAL A 134 5.02 -2.58 -8.27
N ARG A 135 4.25 -2.83 -9.33
CA ARG A 135 4.65 -2.91 -10.74
C ARG A 135 4.60 -1.59 -11.49
N PHE A 136 4.16 -0.50 -10.86
CA PHE A 136 4.02 0.76 -11.57
C PHE A 136 5.37 1.46 -11.61
N ASP A 137 6.30 1.01 -12.44
CA ASP A 137 7.43 1.88 -12.76
C ASP A 137 6.89 3.10 -13.53
N THR A 138 6.51 4.15 -12.79
CA THR A 138 5.92 5.36 -13.35
C THR A 138 6.88 6.04 -14.30
N GLN A 139 8.19 5.83 -14.17
CA GLN A 139 9.17 6.36 -15.12
C GLN A 139 9.11 5.58 -16.44
N LYS A 140 9.04 4.24 -16.40
CA LYS A 140 8.89 3.41 -17.60
C LYS A 140 7.52 3.55 -18.28
N LEU A 141 6.45 3.86 -17.53
CA LEU A 141 5.12 4.19 -18.06
C LEU A 141 5.03 5.58 -18.72
N LEU A 142 5.94 6.50 -18.37
CA LEU A 142 6.02 7.85 -18.95
C LEU A 142 6.86 7.89 -20.23
N ASN A 143 7.84 6.99 -20.36
CA ASN A 143 8.71 6.84 -21.54
C ASN A 143 8.73 5.39 -22.05
N PRO A 144 7.75 4.98 -22.88
CA PRO A 144 7.72 3.65 -23.49
C PRO A 144 8.86 3.41 -24.52
N GLU A 145 9.57 4.46 -24.93
CA GLU A 145 10.71 4.41 -25.87
C GLU A 145 12.04 3.98 -25.23
N ILE A 146 12.10 3.83 -23.90
CA ILE A 146 13.26 3.20 -23.23
C ILE A 146 13.12 1.68 -23.40
N SER A 147 13.29 1.21 -24.63
CA SER A 147 13.24 -0.20 -25.00
C SER A 147 14.64 -0.80 -24.90
N GLY A 148 14.93 -1.47 -23.78
CA GLY A 148 15.84 -2.60 -23.81
C GLY A 148 15.15 -3.78 -24.50
N VAL A 149 15.92 -4.61 -25.19
CA VAL A 149 15.49 -5.69 -26.11
C VAL A 149 14.60 -6.77 -25.45
N GLU A 150 14.40 -6.73 -24.14
CA GLU A 150 13.54 -7.68 -23.38
C GLU A 150 12.06 -7.27 -23.31
N TYR A 151 11.67 -6.09 -23.83
CA TYR A 151 10.35 -5.48 -23.56
C TYR A 151 9.22 -5.90 -24.52
N GLN A 152 9.50 -6.69 -25.56
CA GLN A 152 8.52 -7.03 -26.59
C GLN A 152 7.66 -8.28 -26.32
N GLN A 153 7.80 -8.98 -25.21
CA GLN A 153 7.07 -10.25 -25.02
C GLN A 153 6.39 -10.38 -23.67
N GLY A 154 5.06 -10.31 -23.68
CA GLY A 154 4.25 -10.94 -22.64
C GLY A 154 2.84 -10.36 -22.52
N VAL A 155 1.83 -11.22 -22.65
CA VAL A 155 0.43 -11.02 -22.24
C VAL A 155 0.31 -10.25 -20.91
N LEU A 156 1.22 -10.53 -19.95
CA LEU A 156 1.32 -9.86 -18.65
C LEU A 156 1.47 -8.33 -18.71
N PHE A 157 2.21 -7.78 -19.68
CA PHE A 157 2.45 -6.33 -19.76
C PHE A 157 1.16 -5.56 -20.10
N GLY A 158 0.35 -6.09 -21.02
CA GLY A 158 -0.96 -5.52 -21.36
C GLY A 158 -1.92 -5.53 -20.16
N TYR A 159 -1.88 -6.59 -19.34
CA TYR A 159 -2.65 -6.66 -18.10
C TYR A 159 -2.23 -5.57 -17.09
N GLU A 160 -0.93 -5.29 -16.95
CA GLU A 160 -0.44 -4.28 -16.01
C GLU A 160 -0.83 -2.85 -16.38
N LEU A 161 -0.68 -2.49 -17.66
CA LEU A 161 -1.07 -1.18 -18.17
C LEU A 161 -2.58 -0.97 -17.98
N ARG A 162 -3.37 -2.01 -18.25
CA ARG A 162 -4.82 -1.98 -18.05
C ARG A 162 -5.21 -1.75 -16.59
N GLU A 163 -4.62 -2.48 -15.64
CA GLU A 163 -4.91 -2.29 -14.21
C GLU A 163 -4.49 -0.89 -13.70
N TYR A 164 -3.34 -0.38 -14.18
CA TYR A 164 -2.91 0.98 -13.87
C TYR A 164 -3.98 1.99 -14.29
N LEU A 165 -4.43 1.89 -15.54
CA LEU A 165 -5.41 2.80 -16.12
C LEU A 165 -6.77 2.64 -15.41
N LEU A 166 -7.25 1.42 -15.19
CA LEU A 166 -8.48 1.18 -14.41
C LEU A 166 -8.43 1.83 -13.03
N THR A 167 -7.31 1.71 -12.32
CA THR A 167 -7.13 2.34 -11.00
C THR A 167 -7.12 3.88 -11.12
N LYS A 168 -6.40 4.42 -12.10
CA LYS A 168 -6.29 5.87 -12.36
C LYS A 168 -7.63 6.50 -12.71
N TRP A 169 -8.46 5.79 -13.45
CA TRP A 169 -9.78 6.20 -13.88
C TRP A 169 -10.89 5.73 -12.92
N GLN A 170 -10.53 5.23 -11.73
CA GLN A 170 -11.45 4.81 -10.67
C GLN A 170 -12.49 3.78 -11.11
N HIS A 171 -12.13 2.91 -12.07
CA HIS A 171 -13.03 1.94 -12.71
C HIS A 171 -14.27 2.60 -13.34
N GLN A 172 -14.12 3.81 -13.88
CA GLN A 172 -15.18 4.55 -14.56
C GLN A 172 -14.74 4.90 -15.97
N CYS A 173 -15.70 4.96 -16.90
CA CYS A 173 -15.46 5.49 -18.24
C CYS A 173 -15.04 6.97 -18.14
N ALA A 174 -13.93 7.33 -18.79
CA ALA A 174 -13.37 8.68 -18.81
C ALA A 174 -14.32 9.73 -19.42
N TYR A 175 -15.24 9.30 -20.30
CA TYR A 175 -16.14 10.18 -21.04
C TYR A 175 -17.53 10.29 -20.42
N CYS A 176 -18.13 9.16 -20.03
CA CYS A 176 -19.51 9.13 -19.54
C CYS A 176 -19.64 8.80 -18.04
N GLY A 177 -18.55 8.46 -17.35
CA GLY A 177 -18.56 8.15 -15.92
C GLY A 177 -19.19 6.81 -15.54
N ALA A 178 -19.63 6.01 -16.51
CA ALA A 178 -20.26 4.72 -16.24
C ALA A 178 -19.31 3.74 -15.52
N LYS A 179 -19.87 2.99 -14.56
CA LYS A 179 -19.19 2.02 -13.68
C LYS A 179 -19.70 0.60 -13.94
N ASN A 180 -18.97 -0.40 -13.46
CA ASN A 180 -19.40 -1.81 -13.47
C ASN A 180 -19.75 -2.36 -14.87
N ILE A 181 -19.09 -1.84 -15.90
CA ILE A 181 -19.22 -2.30 -17.28
C ILE A 181 -17.85 -2.68 -17.83
N PRO A 182 -17.78 -3.48 -18.91
CA PRO A 182 -16.54 -3.69 -19.63
C PRO A 182 -15.97 -2.36 -20.13
N LEU A 183 -14.68 -2.18 -19.87
CA LEU A 183 -13.94 -0.96 -20.11
C LEU A 183 -12.71 -1.30 -20.96
N GLU A 184 -12.32 -0.42 -21.88
CA GLU A 184 -11.25 -0.60 -22.86
C GLU A 184 -10.20 0.50 -22.69
N ILE A 185 -8.95 0.19 -23.03
CA ILE A 185 -7.89 1.20 -23.10
C ILE A 185 -8.11 2.00 -24.37
N GLU A 186 -8.03 3.32 -24.26
CA GLU A 186 -8.37 4.24 -25.34
C GLU A 186 -7.39 5.42 -25.38
N HIS A 187 -7.09 5.91 -26.59
CA HIS A 187 -6.15 7.02 -26.80
C HIS A 187 -6.87 8.37 -26.87
N ILE A 188 -6.57 9.25 -25.92
CA ILE A 188 -7.11 10.62 -25.84
C ILE A 188 -6.83 11.38 -27.13
N GLN A 189 -5.57 11.43 -27.56
CA GLN A 189 -5.16 11.75 -28.92
C GLN A 189 -4.98 10.43 -29.68
N PRO A 190 -5.79 10.11 -30.70
CA PRO A 190 -5.65 8.85 -31.44
C PRO A 190 -4.31 8.73 -32.16
N LYS A 191 -3.82 7.49 -32.32
CA LYS A 191 -2.55 7.20 -33.01
C LYS A 191 -2.49 7.75 -34.43
N SER A 192 -3.59 7.66 -35.17
CA SER A 192 -3.72 8.20 -36.53
C SER A 192 -3.48 9.70 -36.62
N LYS A 193 -3.63 10.43 -35.50
CA LYS A 193 -3.36 11.87 -35.38
C LYS A 193 -2.11 12.15 -34.51
N GLY A 194 -1.11 11.26 -34.55
CA GLY A 194 0.17 11.43 -33.85
C GLY A 194 0.11 11.16 -32.33
N GLY A 195 -0.93 10.49 -31.85
CA GLY A 195 -1.06 10.13 -30.43
C GLY A 195 -0.02 9.12 -29.96
N SER A 196 0.62 9.40 -28.82
CA SER A 196 1.60 8.47 -28.21
C SER A 196 0.95 7.39 -27.35
N ASP A 197 1.65 6.28 -27.13
CA ASP A 197 1.28 5.23 -26.15
C ASP A 197 1.65 5.59 -24.70
N ARG A 198 2.03 6.86 -24.44
CA ARG A 198 2.34 7.31 -23.08
C ARG A 198 1.08 7.29 -22.23
N VAL A 199 1.22 6.92 -20.95
CA VAL A 199 0.12 6.89 -19.98
C VAL A 199 -0.62 8.23 -19.81
N SER A 200 0.03 9.35 -20.13
CA SER A 200 -0.60 10.68 -20.14
C SER A 200 -1.58 10.88 -21.29
N ASN A 201 -1.52 10.04 -22.33
CA ASN A 201 -2.41 10.03 -23.50
C ASN A 201 -3.41 8.86 -23.48
N LEU A 202 -3.36 7.98 -22.47
CA LEU A 202 -4.24 6.83 -22.36
C LEU A 202 -5.34 7.06 -21.32
N ALA A 203 -6.56 6.69 -21.70
CA ALA A 203 -7.76 6.69 -20.89
C ALA A 203 -8.38 5.30 -20.82
N ILE A 204 -9.43 5.18 -20.00
CA ILE A 204 -10.32 4.03 -19.99
C ILE A 204 -11.71 4.46 -20.46
N ALA A 205 -12.25 3.79 -21.47
CA ALA A 205 -13.56 4.11 -22.04
C ALA A 205 -14.47 2.87 -22.08
N CYS A 206 -15.78 3.07 -22.00
CA CYS A 206 -16.70 1.99 -22.36
C CYS A 206 -16.75 1.81 -23.87
N HIS A 207 -17.13 0.62 -24.32
CA HIS A 207 -17.22 0.29 -25.74
C HIS A 207 -18.01 1.33 -26.56
N LYS A 208 -19.17 1.76 -26.04
CA LYS A 208 -20.02 2.78 -26.68
C LYS A 208 -19.30 4.12 -26.87
N CYS A 209 -18.56 4.60 -25.86
CA CYS A 209 -17.81 5.85 -25.97
C CYS A 209 -16.60 5.71 -26.88
N HIS A 210 -15.90 4.57 -26.80
CA HIS A 210 -14.73 4.28 -27.62
C HIS A 210 -15.10 4.26 -29.12
N GLN A 211 -16.17 3.56 -29.49
CA GLN A 211 -16.68 3.56 -30.86
C GLN A 211 -17.17 4.93 -31.33
N LYS A 212 -17.95 5.64 -30.50
CA LYS A 212 -18.49 6.97 -30.87
C LYS A 212 -17.40 8.00 -31.10
N LYS A 213 -16.33 7.98 -30.31
CA LYS A 213 -15.18 8.86 -30.53
C LYS A 213 -14.40 8.45 -31.78
N GLY A 214 -14.18 7.15 -31.98
CA GLY A 214 -13.44 6.63 -33.13
C GLY A 214 -12.07 7.30 -33.27
N SER A 215 -11.81 7.88 -34.46
CA SER A 215 -10.57 8.59 -34.78
C SER A 215 -10.54 10.06 -34.38
N GLN A 216 -11.58 10.56 -33.70
CA GLN A 216 -11.61 11.93 -33.20
C GLN A 216 -10.68 12.08 -31.99
N SER A 217 -10.10 13.27 -31.82
CA SER A 217 -9.40 13.61 -30.57
C SER A 217 -10.41 13.80 -29.44
N ALA A 218 -9.99 13.63 -28.18
CA ALA A 218 -10.89 13.86 -27.05
C ALA A 218 -11.40 15.32 -26.99
N ARG A 219 -10.65 16.27 -27.56
CA ARG A 219 -11.09 17.67 -27.70
C ARG A 219 -12.25 17.78 -28.68
N GLU A 220 -12.13 17.17 -29.85
CA GLU A 220 -13.19 17.13 -30.86
C GLU A 220 -14.44 16.41 -30.32
N PHE A 221 -14.26 15.26 -29.68
CA PHE A 221 -15.37 14.45 -29.18
C PHE A 221 -16.13 15.13 -28.02
N LEU A 222 -15.47 15.98 -27.25
CA LEU A 222 -16.04 16.69 -26.10
C LEU A 222 -16.17 18.20 -26.34
N ASP A 223 -16.23 18.63 -27.60
CA ASP A 223 -16.31 20.05 -27.96
C ASP A 223 -17.51 20.75 -27.28
N THR A 224 -18.65 20.07 -27.22
CA THR A 224 -19.86 20.54 -26.52
C THR A 224 -19.85 20.33 -25.01
N LYS A 225 -18.79 19.73 -24.44
CA LYS A 225 -18.67 19.37 -23.01
C LYS A 225 -17.30 19.77 -22.43
N PRO A 226 -17.00 21.09 -22.38
CA PRO A 226 -15.67 21.59 -21.98
C PRO A 226 -15.29 21.22 -20.54
N GLU A 227 -16.25 21.13 -19.62
CA GLU A 227 -15.99 20.73 -18.23
C GLU A 227 -15.49 19.28 -18.12
N ILE A 228 -16.07 18.36 -18.90
CA ILE A 228 -15.62 16.96 -18.93
C ILE A 228 -14.23 16.88 -19.55
N LEU A 229 -13.98 17.62 -20.64
CA LEU A 229 -12.67 17.67 -21.27
C LEU A 229 -11.59 18.17 -20.31
N LYS A 230 -11.89 19.23 -19.54
CA LYS A 230 -10.98 19.77 -18.53
C LYS A 230 -10.65 18.74 -17.45
N LEU A 231 -11.67 18.07 -16.91
CA LEU A 231 -11.49 17.00 -15.91
C LEU A 231 -10.66 15.84 -16.46
N LEU A 232 -10.98 15.39 -17.69
CA LEU A 232 -10.27 14.33 -18.40
C LEU A 232 -8.78 14.67 -18.56
N LEU A 233 -8.45 15.86 -19.05
CA LEU A 233 -7.06 16.28 -19.26
C LEU A 233 -6.28 16.43 -17.95
N VAL A 234 -6.93 16.92 -16.89
CA VAL A 234 -6.33 16.98 -15.55
C VAL A 234 -6.07 15.58 -15.01
N GLN A 235 -7.02 14.66 -15.13
CA GLN A 235 -6.89 13.28 -14.66
C GLN A 235 -5.88 12.47 -15.47
N ALA A 236 -5.82 12.67 -16.79
CA ALA A 236 -4.83 12.06 -17.67
C ALA A 236 -3.39 12.47 -17.29
N LYS A 237 -3.20 13.72 -16.84
CA LYS A 237 -1.90 14.20 -16.34
C LYS A 237 -1.68 13.92 -14.84
N ALA A 238 -2.71 13.49 -14.11
CA ALA A 238 -2.62 13.26 -12.68
C ALA A 238 -1.73 12.03 -12.39
N PRO A 239 -0.68 12.16 -11.57
CA PRO A 239 0.09 11.01 -11.13
C PRO A 239 -0.77 10.17 -10.16
N LEU A 240 -0.63 8.85 -10.24
CA LEU A 240 -1.15 7.96 -9.20
C LEU A 240 -0.37 8.19 -7.89
N LYS A 241 -0.87 9.10 -7.05
CA LYS A 241 -0.29 9.42 -5.73
C LYS A 241 -0.08 8.16 -4.87
N ASN A 242 -1.02 7.23 -4.95
CA ASN A 242 -1.00 5.97 -4.21
C ASN A 242 0.07 5.00 -4.75
N ALA A 243 0.17 4.85 -6.08
CA ALA A 243 1.20 4.04 -6.72
C ALA A 243 2.60 4.57 -6.42
N ALA A 244 2.82 5.88 -6.57
CA ALA A 244 4.12 6.51 -6.32
C ALA A 244 4.64 6.23 -4.91
N ALA A 245 3.75 6.24 -3.91
CA ALA A 245 4.12 5.98 -2.54
C ALA A 245 4.53 4.52 -2.30
N VAL A 246 3.87 3.55 -2.93
CA VAL A 246 4.28 2.13 -2.82
C VAL A 246 5.54 1.85 -3.63
N ASN A 247 5.65 2.37 -4.85
CA ASN A 247 6.84 2.25 -5.69
C ASN A 247 8.09 2.80 -5.00
N SER A 248 7.97 3.95 -4.34
CA SER A 248 9.08 4.57 -3.61
C SER A 248 9.54 3.72 -2.41
N THR A 249 8.66 2.87 -1.86
CA THR A 249 8.98 2.04 -0.70
C THR A 249 9.34 0.60 -1.05
N ARG A 250 9.10 0.15 -2.29
CA ARG A 250 9.21 -1.27 -2.68
C ARG A 250 10.59 -1.87 -2.38
N TRP A 251 11.65 -1.17 -2.81
CA TRP A 251 13.02 -1.64 -2.65
C TRP A 251 13.51 -1.51 -1.21
N ALA A 252 13.08 -0.47 -0.51
CA ALA A 252 13.40 -0.32 0.90
C ALA A 252 12.74 -1.43 1.76
N LEU A 253 11.50 -1.82 1.43
CA LEU A 253 10.85 -2.96 2.07
C LEU A 253 11.56 -4.27 1.72
N PHE A 254 11.81 -4.53 0.43
CA PHE A 254 12.52 -5.72 -0.02
C PHE A 254 13.90 -5.87 0.65
N ASN A 255 14.71 -4.80 0.65
CA ASN A 255 16.02 -4.79 1.30
C ASN A 255 15.90 -4.97 2.82
N GLY A 256 14.87 -4.39 3.45
CA GLY A 256 14.60 -4.62 4.86
C GLY A 256 14.20 -6.07 5.18
N LEU A 257 13.46 -6.72 4.29
CA LEU A 257 13.09 -8.13 4.42
C LEU A 257 14.29 -9.05 4.18
N LYS A 258 15.21 -8.70 3.28
CA LYS A 258 16.46 -9.46 3.07
C LYS A 258 17.27 -9.63 4.34
N LEU A 259 17.22 -8.65 5.25
CA LEU A 259 17.92 -8.71 6.53
C LEU A 259 17.37 -9.80 7.48
N THR A 260 16.21 -10.38 7.19
CA THR A 260 15.68 -11.53 7.94
C THR A 260 16.44 -12.83 7.66
N GLY A 261 17.19 -12.91 6.55
CA GLY A 261 17.86 -14.13 6.10
C GLY A 261 16.95 -15.17 5.44
N LEU A 262 15.64 -14.92 5.36
CA LEU A 262 14.69 -15.83 4.73
C LEU A 262 14.64 -15.65 3.20
N PRO A 263 14.43 -16.73 2.42
CA PRO A 263 14.11 -16.65 1.00
C PRO A 263 12.92 -15.73 0.72
N ILE A 264 13.07 -14.86 -0.29
CA ILE A 264 12.04 -13.90 -0.69
C ILE A 264 11.62 -14.17 -2.13
N GLU A 265 10.36 -14.52 -2.31
CA GLU A 265 9.69 -14.57 -3.60
C GLU A 265 9.06 -13.21 -3.94
N ILE A 266 9.24 -12.75 -5.17
CA ILE A 266 8.60 -11.55 -5.69
C ILE A 266 7.38 -11.94 -6.54
N GLY A 267 6.21 -11.47 -6.12
CA GLY A 267 4.96 -11.57 -6.87
C GLY A 267 4.63 -10.31 -7.64
N THR A 268 3.62 -10.41 -8.52
CA THR A 268 3.14 -9.31 -9.34
C THR A 268 1.64 -9.14 -9.17
N GLY A 269 1.13 -7.90 -9.16
CA GLY A 269 -0.31 -7.66 -8.99
C GLY A 269 -1.21 -8.34 -10.02
N GLY A 270 -0.71 -8.52 -11.26
CA GLY A 270 -1.42 -9.29 -12.28
C GLY A 270 -1.57 -10.77 -11.90
N LEU A 271 -0.49 -11.39 -11.42
CA LEU A 271 -0.52 -12.76 -10.90
C LEU A 271 -1.39 -12.88 -9.64
N THR A 272 -1.28 -11.92 -8.71
CA THR A 272 -2.12 -11.86 -7.50
C THR A 272 -3.61 -11.85 -7.87
N LYS A 273 -4.00 -10.99 -8.82
CA LYS A 273 -5.38 -10.90 -9.31
C LYS A 273 -5.83 -12.18 -10.00
N TYR A 274 -5.00 -12.77 -10.85
CA TYR A 274 -5.29 -14.03 -11.53
C TYR A 274 -5.53 -15.14 -10.50
N ASN A 275 -4.58 -15.36 -9.59
CA ASN A 275 -4.67 -16.35 -8.52
C ASN A 275 -5.94 -16.19 -7.69
N ARG A 276 -6.31 -14.96 -7.34
CA ARG A 276 -7.54 -14.67 -6.58
C ARG A 276 -8.81 -15.00 -7.37
N THR A 277 -8.85 -14.59 -8.64
CA THR A 277 -10.05 -14.69 -9.48
C THR A 277 -10.34 -16.14 -9.86
N VAL A 278 -9.32 -16.92 -10.22
CA VAL A 278 -9.46 -18.36 -10.53
C VAL A 278 -10.01 -19.14 -9.33
N GLN A 279 -9.69 -18.71 -8.11
CA GLN A 279 -10.15 -19.34 -6.87
C GLN A 279 -11.49 -18.81 -6.36
N GLY A 280 -12.12 -17.84 -7.05
CA GLY A 280 -13.38 -17.23 -6.64
C GLY A 280 -13.32 -16.45 -5.32
N LEU A 281 -12.13 -15.99 -4.92
CA LEU A 281 -11.93 -15.32 -3.63
C LEU A 281 -12.34 -13.82 -3.68
N PRO A 282 -13.02 -13.30 -2.64
CA PRO A 282 -13.43 -11.90 -2.60
C PRO A 282 -12.22 -10.98 -2.48
N LYS A 283 -12.35 -9.76 -3.01
CA LYS A 283 -11.29 -8.76 -2.97
C LYS A 283 -11.18 -8.15 -1.56
N THR A 284 -10.14 -8.52 -0.83
CA THR A 284 -9.74 -7.95 0.47
C THR A 284 -8.22 -7.94 0.55
N HIS A 285 -7.62 -7.05 1.35
CA HIS A 285 -6.16 -6.89 1.34
C HIS A 285 -5.43 -8.14 1.82
N TRP A 286 -5.93 -8.82 2.85
CA TRP A 286 -5.29 -10.03 3.37
C TRP A 286 -5.46 -11.26 2.45
N LEU A 287 -6.58 -11.36 1.71
CA LEU A 287 -6.74 -12.41 0.69
C LEU A 287 -5.90 -12.12 -0.56
N ASP A 288 -5.80 -10.86 -0.98
CA ASP A 288 -4.87 -10.46 -2.04
C ASP A 288 -3.44 -10.86 -1.61
N ALA A 289 -3.03 -10.59 -0.36
CA ALA A 289 -1.76 -11.05 0.18
C ALA A 289 -1.59 -12.59 0.12
N ALA A 290 -2.60 -13.38 0.48
CA ALA A 290 -2.53 -14.84 0.39
C ALA A 290 -2.30 -15.35 -1.04
N CYS A 291 -2.76 -14.60 -2.05
CA CYS A 291 -2.62 -14.91 -3.47
C CYS A 291 -1.31 -14.44 -4.11
N VAL A 292 -0.42 -13.79 -3.36
CA VAL A 292 0.85 -13.26 -3.88
C VAL A 292 1.83 -14.38 -4.22
N GLY A 293 2.42 -14.30 -5.42
CA GLY A 293 3.53 -15.17 -5.85
C GLY A 293 3.09 -16.46 -6.55
N LYS A 294 4.04 -17.09 -7.24
CA LYS A 294 3.91 -18.40 -7.90
C LYS A 294 3.81 -19.54 -6.88
N SER A 295 4.33 -19.34 -5.67
CA SER A 295 4.14 -20.24 -4.53
C SER A 295 2.68 -20.39 -4.08
N THR A 296 1.73 -19.64 -4.67
CA THR A 296 0.31 -19.80 -4.38
C THR A 296 -0.19 -21.13 -4.95
N PRO A 297 -0.71 -22.04 -4.12
CA PRO A 297 -1.26 -23.31 -4.60
C PRO A 297 -2.52 -23.08 -5.44
N THR A 298 -2.87 -24.06 -6.28
CA THR A 298 -4.07 -24.04 -7.13
C THR A 298 -5.36 -23.77 -6.34
N ARG A 299 -5.42 -24.24 -5.09
CA ARG A 299 -6.54 -24.00 -4.18
C ARG A 299 -6.06 -23.71 -2.76
N LEU A 300 -6.25 -22.49 -2.30
CA LEU A 300 -6.03 -22.07 -0.91
C LEU A 300 -7.14 -22.62 -0.01
N LYS A 301 -6.75 -23.18 1.14
CA LYS A 301 -7.69 -23.61 2.18
C LYS A 301 -7.84 -22.50 3.22
N ILE A 302 -8.89 -21.70 3.14
CA ILE A 302 -9.11 -20.60 4.07
C ILE A 302 -9.55 -21.16 5.44
N LYS A 303 -8.69 -21.05 6.46
CA LYS A 303 -8.96 -21.52 7.84
C LYS A 303 -9.30 -20.40 8.80
N THR A 304 -9.07 -19.15 8.42
CA THR A 304 -9.47 -17.96 9.18
C THR A 304 -10.58 -17.21 8.47
N HIS A 305 -11.59 -16.77 9.23
CA HIS A 305 -12.74 -16.03 8.70
C HIS A 305 -12.64 -14.51 8.94
N GLN A 306 -11.73 -14.07 9.81
CA GLN A 306 -11.58 -12.66 10.17
C GLN A 306 -10.10 -12.26 10.19
N PRO A 307 -9.70 -11.22 9.44
CA PRO A 307 -8.35 -10.70 9.53
C PRO A 307 -8.16 -9.89 10.82
N LEU A 308 -6.94 -9.89 11.35
CA LEU A 308 -6.56 -8.93 12.37
C LEU A 308 -6.46 -7.53 11.76
N LEU A 309 -7.33 -6.62 12.20
CA LEU A 309 -7.26 -5.22 11.78
C LEU A 309 -6.23 -4.47 12.63
N ILE A 310 -5.19 -3.96 11.99
CA ILE A 310 -4.08 -3.29 12.67
C ILE A 310 -4.06 -1.82 12.30
N THR A 311 -4.33 -0.96 13.28
CA THR A 311 -4.24 0.49 13.10
C THR A 311 -2.98 1.06 13.72
N CYS A 312 -2.20 1.78 12.91
CA CYS A 312 -1.00 2.44 13.40
C CYS A 312 -1.31 3.76 14.12
N PHE A 313 -1.14 3.77 15.44
CA PHE A 313 -1.15 5.00 16.26
C PHE A 313 0.26 5.58 16.42
N GLY A 314 0.36 6.82 16.88
CA GLY A 314 1.64 7.43 17.22
C GLY A 314 2.00 7.24 18.68
N ARG A 315 3.29 7.27 18.97
CA ARG A 315 3.85 7.19 20.33
C ARG A 315 3.62 8.49 21.13
N GLY A 316 2.38 8.98 21.15
CA GLY A 316 2.05 10.30 21.70
C GLY A 316 2.74 11.44 20.91
N GLY A 317 2.44 12.69 21.29
CA GLY A 317 3.10 13.87 20.75
C GLY A 317 4.05 14.47 21.78
N ARG A 318 5.17 15.08 21.34
CA ARG A 318 6.01 15.95 22.20
C ARG A 318 5.38 17.33 22.43
N GLN A 319 4.06 17.42 22.25
CA GLN A 319 3.36 18.70 22.25
C GLN A 319 3.04 19.03 23.70
N LYS A 320 3.79 19.95 24.32
CA LYS A 320 3.65 20.33 25.73
C LYS A 320 2.25 20.80 26.12
N ALA A 321 1.45 21.27 25.17
CA ALA A 321 0.07 21.62 25.40
C ALA A 321 -0.83 21.14 24.26
N ALA A 322 -2.04 20.70 24.56
CA ALA A 322 -3.08 20.50 23.55
C ALA A 322 -3.80 21.83 23.33
N PRO A 323 -3.77 22.40 22.11
CA PRO A 323 -4.52 23.59 21.78
C PRO A 323 -5.91 23.24 21.25
N ASN A 324 -6.88 24.12 21.49
CA ASN A 324 -8.08 24.22 20.66
C ASN A 324 -7.73 24.95 19.35
N LYS A 325 -8.74 25.36 18.58
CA LYS A 325 -8.54 26.03 17.28
C LYS A 325 -7.74 27.35 17.37
N ARG A 326 -7.62 27.97 18.56
CA ARG A 326 -6.99 29.29 18.77
C ARG A 326 -5.97 29.35 19.93
N LEU A 327 -6.16 28.60 21.02
CA LEU A 327 -5.40 28.72 22.28
C LEU A 327 -5.02 27.34 22.88
N PRO A 328 -3.91 27.24 23.64
CA PRO A 328 -3.61 26.09 24.50
C PRO A 328 -4.71 25.91 25.55
N ILE A 329 -5.29 24.71 25.66
CA ILE A 329 -6.37 24.41 26.63
C ILE A 329 -5.94 23.44 27.74
N ARG A 330 -4.90 22.64 27.51
CA ARG A 330 -4.34 21.76 28.55
C ARG A 330 -2.85 21.50 28.35
N HIS A 331 -2.12 21.26 29.42
CA HIS A 331 -0.76 20.73 29.37
C HIS A 331 -0.80 19.22 29.05
N ASN A 332 0.06 18.74 28.15
CA ASN A 332 0.26 17.31 27.98
C ASN A 332 1.57 16.91 28.68
N PRO A 333 1.54 15.94 29.61
CA PRO A 333 2.73 15.49 30.29
C PRO A 333 3.73 14.89 29.29
N LEU A 334 5.03 15.19 29.48
CA LEU A 334 6.12 14.71 28.63
C LEU A 334 6.41 13.22 28.83
N LYS A 335 6.06 12.68 30.00
CA LYS A 335 6.14 11.28 30.36
C LYS A 335 4.74 10.67 30.35
N PRO A 336 4.58 9.38 30.00
CA PRO A 336 3.31 8.71 30.16
C PRO A 336 2.85 8.77 31.62
N ILE A 337 1.53 8.94 31.83
CA ILE A 337 0.95 8.96 33.17
C ILE A 337 1.32 7.64 33.86
N LYS A 338 1.99 7.70 35.02
CA LYS A 338 2.42 6.54 35.82
C LYS A 338 3.31 5.51 35.07
N GLY A 339 4.05 5.93 34.03
CA GLY A 339 4.98 5.05 33.29
C GLY A 339 4.35 4.14 32.23
N TRP A 340 3.02 4.22 32.04
CA TRP A 340 2.27 3.35 31.12
C TRP A 340 2.58 3.64 29.66
N LEU A 341 3.08 2.65 28.94
CA LEU A 341 3.35 2.69 27.51
C LEU A 341 2.15 2.19 26.70
N THR A 342 2.10 2.59 25.42
CA THR A 342 1.09 2.06 24.48
C THR A 342 1.29 0.55 24.32
N GLY A 343 0.33 -0.23 24.81
CA GLY A 343 0.38 -1.70 24.82
C GLY A 343 0.45 -2.31 26.22
N ASP A 344 0.63 -1.50 27.26
CA ASP A 344 0.62 -1.96 28.65
C ASP A 344 -0.80 -2.39 29.06
N ILE A 345 -0.89 -3.48 29.81
CA ILE A 345 -2.15 -4.10 30.23
C ILE A 345 -2.49 -3.64 31.64
N ALA A 346 -3.56 -2.85 31.78
CA ALA A 346 -4.10 -2.51 33.09
C ALA A 346 -5.10 -3.59 33.50
N LYS A 347 -4.80 -4.30 34.60
CA LYS A 347 -5.79 -5.16 35.27
C LYS A 347 -6.50 -4.33 36.32
N HIS A 348 -7.81 -4.18 36.18
CA HIS A 348 -8.64 -3.68 37.28
C HIS A 348 -8.59 -4.74 38.39
N LYS A 349 -8.02 -4.38 39.55
CA LYS A 349 -8.31 -5.10 40.79
C LYS A 349 -9.70 -4.63 41.22
N THR A 350 -10.69 -5.49 41.07
CA THR A 350 -11.93 -5.45 41.86
C THR A 350 -11.66 -6.05 43.22
#